data_AF-A0A010SEI1-F1
#
_entry.id   AF-A0A010SEI1-F1
#
_cell.length_a   1.000
_cell.length_b   1.000
_cell.length_c   1.000
_cell.angle_alpha   90.00
_cell.angle_beta   90.00
_cell.angle_gamma   90.00
#
_symmetry.space_group_name_H-M   'P 1'
#
loop_
_entity.id
_entity.type
_entity.pdbx_description
1 polymer ?
#
loop_
_entity_poly.entity_id
_entity_poly.type
_entity_poly.pdbx_seq_one_letter_code
_entity_poly.pdbx_strand_id
1 'polypeptide(L)'
;MFSRLPVTVPPPLLLQALAQIKDSDWHNHFNRDYYSGEFEGREDFIARRLGKLLQLGTEHCREFTGLAINYHELPGAMEGRLAGFFALSAEQRTLVFSAVHQHAKQPAETFVADSEGKQQEASARLRECVECWAHGPYEALEQWRTASCGKGACSRWAAERP
;
A
#
# COMPACT_ATOMS: atom_id res chain seq x y z
N MET A 1 14.31 -3.49 -17.68
CA MET A 1 13.87 -3.26 -19.07
C MET A 1 12.56 -2.48 -19.02
N PHE A 2 12.60 -1.15 -19.16
CA PHE A 2 11.39 -0.33 -19.11
C PHE A 2 10.72 -0.36 -20.48
N SER A 3 9.51 -0.93 -20.55
CA SER A 3 8.66 -0.79 -21.74
C SER A 3 8.19 0.66 -21.81
N ARG A 4 8.86 1.49 -22.62
CA ARG A 4 8.31 2.75 -23.09
C ARG A 4 7.96 2.52 -24.55
N LEU A 5 6.66 2.54 -24.86
CA LEU A 5 6.20 2.71 -26.23
C LEU A 5 6.91 3.97 -26.78
N PRO A 6 7.56 3.92 -27.96
CA PRO A 6 8.18 5.09 -28.55
C PRO A 6 7.08 5.95 -29.14
N VAL A 7 6.31 6.63 -28.30
CA VAL A 7 5.37 7.66 -28.75
C VAL A 7 6.20 8.93 -28.89
N THR A 8 6.71 9.16 -30.10
CA THR A 8 7.30 10.45 -30.45
C THR A 8 6.17 11.45 -30.66
N VAL A 9 5.89 12.27 -29.64
CA VAL A 9 4.88 13.33 -29.76
C VAL A 9 5.58 14.63 -30.17
N PRO A 10 5.22 15.25 -31.32
CA PRO A 10 5.74 16.56 -31.70
C PRO A 10 5.22 17.64 -30.72
N PRO A 11 6.09 18.34 -29.97
CA PRO A 11 5.66 19.26 -28.91
C PRO A 11 4.72 20.40 -29.37
N PRO A 12 4.92 21.04 -30.53
CA PRO A 12 4.00 22.08 -30.99
C PRO A 12 2.58 21.56 -31.25
N LEU A 13 2.46 20.35 -31.81
CA LEU A 13 1.17 19.72 -32.10
C LEU A 13 0.45 19.33 -30.79
N LEU A 14 1.19 18.83 -29.81
CA LEU A 14 0.65 18.51 -28.49
C LEU A 14 0.11 19.77 -27.81
N LEU A 15 0.88 20.85 -27.79
CA LEU A 15 0.45 22.11 -27.17
C LEU A 15 -0.79 22.68 -27.87
N GLN A 16 -0.86 22.59 -29.21
CA GLN A 16 -2.03 22.99 -29.97
C GLN A 16 -3.26 22.14 -29.63
N ALA A 17 -3.11 20.82 -29.53
CA ALA A 17 -4.19 19.92 -29.15
C ALA A 17 -4.67 20.17 -27.71
N LEU A 18 -3.74 20.39 -26.76
CA LEU A 18 -4.06 20.70 -25.37
C LEU A 18 -4.79 22.05 -25.24
N ALA A 19 -4.43 23.05 -26.06
CA ALA A 19 -5.08 24.36 -26.05
C ALA A 19 -6.54 24.33 -26.56
N GLN A 20 -6.97 23.24 -27.21
CA GLN A 20 -8.36 23.04 -27.66
C GLN A 20 -9.25 22.40 -26.59
N ILE A 21 -8.67 21.86 -25.52
CA ILE A 21 -9.41 21.25 -24.41
C ILE A 21 -9.95 22.39 -23.53
N LYS A 22 -11.28 22.46 -23.38
CA LYS A 22 -11.90 23.46 -22.48
C LYS A 22 -11.62 23.10 -21.03
N ASP A 23 -11.57 24.10 -20.15
CA ASP A 23 -11.39 23.89 -18.71
C ASP A 23 -12.42 22.92 -18.11
N SER A 24 -13.66 22.93 -18.62
CA SER A 24 -14.73 22.00 -18.25
C SER A 24 -14.50 20.55 -18.67
N ASP A 25 -13.69 20.35 -19.70
CA ASP A 25 -13.43 19.05 -20.34
C ASP A 25 -12.19 18.39 -19.72
N TRP A 26 -11.45 19.13 -18.88
CA TRP A 26 -10.41 18.56 -18.01
C TRP A 26 -11.04 17.76 -16.88
N HIS A 27 -11.16 16.45 -17.12
CA HIS A 27 -11.48 15.49 -16.06
C HIS A 27 -10.19 15.06 -15.36
N ASN A 28 -10.04 15.44 -14.09
CA ASN A 28 -8.99 14.89 -13.25
C ASN A 28 -9.16 13.36 -13.19
N HIS A 29 -8.21 12.61 -13.75
CA HIS A 29 -8.22 11.14 -13.76
C HIS A 29 -8.03 10.52 -12.36
N PHE A 30 -7.88 11.35 -11.32
CA PHE A 30 -7.70 10.91 -9.95
C PHE A 30 -8.90 11.26 -9.06
N ASN A 31 -9.62 10.19 -8.69
CA ASN A 31 -10.25 10.02 -7.37
C ASN A 31 -11.33 11.00 -6.90
N ARG A 32 -12.05 11.71 -7.77
CA ARG A 32 -13.18 12.54 -7.32
C ARG A 32 -14.34 11.70 -6.77
N ASP A 33 -14.58 10.51 -7.33
CA ASP A 33 -15.77 9.71 -7.00
C ASP A 33 -15.60 8.80 -5.76
N TYR A 34 -14.41 8.75 -5.16
CA TYR A 34 -14.20 7.97 -3.92
C TYR A 34 -14.66 8.71 -2.66
N TYR A 35 -14.88 10.03 -2.75
CA TYR A 35 -15.30 10.86 -1.63
C TYR A 35 -16.41 11.80 -2.05
N SER A 36 -17.50 11.81 -1.31
CA SER A 36 -18.46 12.90 -1.36
C SER A 36 -17.95 14.05 -0.48
N GLY A 37 -17.72 15.24 -1.08
CA GLY A 37 -17.34 16.47 -0.38
C GLY A 37 -16.05 17.12 -0.90
N GLU A 38 -15.85 18.41 -0.60
CA GLU A 38 -14.58 19.10 -0.81
C GLU A 38 -13.59 18.71 0.29
N PHE A 39 -12.30 18.56 -0.05
CA PHE A 39 -11.23 18.34 0.92
C PHE A 39 -10.49 19.66 1.18
N GLU A 40 -10.16 19.93 2.44
CA GLU A 40 -9.47 21.14 2.86
C GLU A 40 -7.94 21.02 2.65
N GLY A 41 -7.53 20.89 1.39
CA GLY A 41 -6.12 20.84 1.01
C GLY A 41 -5.48 19.44 1.00
N ARG A 42 -4.14 19.42 0.86
CA ARG A 42 -3.37 18.20 0.59
C ARG A 42 -3.40 17.22 1.77
N GLU A 43 -3.31 17.73 2.99
CA GLU A 43 -3.27 16.93 4.22
C GLU A 43 -4.57 16.16 4.45
N ASP A 44 -5.71 16.83 4.31
CA ASP A 44 -7.03 16.19 4.43
C ASP A 44 -7.23 15.14 3.34
N PHE A 45 -6.81 15.43 2.11
CA PHE A 45 -6.81 14.46 1.02
C PHE A 45 -5.98 13.21 1.35
N ILE A 46 -4.73 13.38 1.80
CA ILE A 46 -3.85 12.25 2.16
C ILE A 46 -4.49 11.42 3.26
N ALA A 47 -4.97 12.06 4.33
CA ALA A 47 -5.56 11.38 5.48
C ALA A 47 -6.81 10.57 5.12
N ARG A 48 -7.73 11.16 4.35
CA ARG A 48 -8.94 10.46 3.88
C ARG A 48 -8.61 9.30 2.96
N ARG A 49 -7.64 9.46 2.04
CA ARG A 49 -7.13 8.37 1.19
C ARG A 49 -6.58 7.22 2.01
N LEU A 50 -5.75 7.52 3.02
CA LEU A 50 -5.19 6.50 3.92
C LEU A 50 -6.30 5.79 4.71
N GLY A 51 -7.23 6.54 5.30
CA GLY A 51 -8.35 5.98 6.05
C GLY A 51 -9.21 5.04 5.20
N LYS A 52 -9.57 5.44 3.98
CA LYS A 52 -10.35 4.58 3.09
C LYS A 52 -9.59 3.33 2.65
N LEU A 53 -8.29 3.44 2.38
CA LEU A 53 -7.47 2.29 2.01
C LEU A 53 -7.43 1.25 3.15
N LEU A 54 -7.24 1.72 4.38
CA LEU A 54 -7.22 0.86 5.58
C LEU A 54 -8.59 0.23 5.85
N GLN A 55 -9.67 0.99 5.65
CA GLN A 55 -11.03 0.49 5.76
C GLN A 55 -11.28 -0.65 4.77
N LEU A 56 -10.98 -0.43 3.48
CA LEU A 56 -11.10 -1.45 2.44
C LEU A 56 -10.22 -2.66 2.75
N GLY A 57 -9.00 -2.43 3.24
CA GLY A 57 -8.10 -3.50 3.69
C GLY A 57 -8.74 -4.37 4.77
N THR A 58 -9.44 -3.77 5.74
CA THR A 58 -10.16 -4.49 6.79
C THR A 58 -11.34 -5.28 6.23
N GLU A 59 -12.14 -4.67 5.36
CA GLU A 59 -13.27 -5.30 4.69
C GLU A 59 -12.82 -6.55 3.91
N HIS A 60 -11.77 -6.42 3.10
CA HIS A 60 -11.20 -7.53 2.34
C HIS A 60 -10.55 -8.59 3.22
N CYS A 61 -9.88 -8.20 4.31
CA CYS A 61 -9.36 -9.16 5.27
C CYS A 61 -10.48 -10.02 5.87
N ARG A 62 -11.61 -9.42 6.21
CA ARG A 62 -12.78 -10.13 6.73
C ARG A 62 -13.44 -11.03 5.69
N GLU A 63 -13.62 -10.52 4.48
CA GLU A 63 -14.28 -11.24 3.38
C GLU A 63 -13.47 -12.44 2.91
N PHE A 64 -12.16 -12.26 2.72
CA PHE A 64 -11.28 -13.27 2.11
C PHE A 64 -10.39 -14.00 3.11
N THR A 65 -10.63 -13.82 4.41
CA THR A 65 -9.74 -14.34 5.48
C THR A 65 -8.29 -13.91 5.23
N GLY A 66 -8.11 -12.64 4.87
CA GLY A 66 -6.82 -12.07 4.50
C GLY A 66 -5.85 -12.02 5.67
N LEU A 67 -4.58 -12.28 5.37
CA LEU A 67 -3.48 -12.20 6.34
C LEU A 67 -2.96 -10.76 6.41
N ALA A 68 -3.40 -10.00 7.41
CA ALA A 68 -2.87 -8.67 7.68
C ALA A 68 -1.45 -8.76 8.27
N ILE A 69 -0.59 -7.79 7.93
CA ILE A 69 0.79 -7.71 8.38
C ILE A 69 1.16 -6.25 8.63
N ASN A 70 1.78 -5.99 9.76
CA ASN A 70 2.39 -4.70 10.03
C ASN A 70 3.84 -4.69 9.51
N TYR A 71 4.25 -3.56 8.94
CA TYR A 71 5.59 -3.38 8.39
C TYR A 71 6.70 -3.69 9.41
N HIS A 72 6.52 -3.38 10.70
CA HIS A 72 7.49 -3.66 11.76
C HIS A 72 7.73 -5.15 12.01
N GLU A 73 6.84 -6.01 11.51
CA GLU A 73 7.02 -7.46 11.62
C GLU A 73 7.90 -8.01 10.51
N LEU A 74 8.25 -7.20 9.51
CA LEU A 74 9.19 -7.58 8.47
C LEU A 74 10.63 -7.31 8.92
N PRO A 75 11.58 -8.20 8.57
CA PRO A 75 11.39 -9.42 7.78
C PRO A 75 10.85 -10.62 8.56
N GLY A 76 10.84 -10.58 9.90
CA GLY A 76 10.60 -11.75 10.76
C GLY A 76 9.31 -12.54 10.48
N ALA A 77 8.25 -11.90 10.01
CA ALA A 77 7.01 -12.57 9.60
C ALA A 77 7.21 -13.65 8.51
N MET A 78 8.28 -13.51 7.71
CA MET A 78 8.71 -14.48 6.69
C MET A 78 9.27 -15.78 7.28
N GLU A 79 9.64 -15.84 8.57
CA GLU A 79 10.02 -17.11 9.22
C GLU A 79 8.78 -17.93 9.59
N GLY A 80 7.67 -17.25 9.89
CA GLY A 80 6.45 -17.83 10.42
C GLY A 80 5.29 -17.81 9.42
N ARG A 81 4.27 -17.02 9.74
CA ARG A 81 2.98 -17.03 9.05
C ARG A 81 3.04 -16.73 7.55
N LEU A 82 3.97 -15.88 7.10
CA LEU A 82 4.12 -15.63 5.67
C LEU A 82 4.76 -16.81 4.94
N ALA A 83 5.75 -17.48 5.54
CA ALA A 83 6.29 -18.70 4.94
C ALA A 83 5.23 -19.79 4.83
N GLY A 84 4.36 -19.93 5.84
CA GLY A 84 3.22 -20.83 5.77
C GLY A 84 2.24 -20.45 4.65
N PHE A 85 1.88 -19.18 4.56
CA PHE A 85 0.96 -18.66 3.54
C PHE A 85 1.47 -18.87 2.11
N PHE A 86 2.76 -18.59 1.86
CA PHE A 86 3.39 -18.79 0.56
C PHE A 86 3.89 -20.23 0.32
N ALA A 87 3.70 -21.13 1.28
CA ALA A 87 4.20 -22.51 1.24
C ALA A 87 5.72 -22.60 0.94
N LEU A 88 6.52 -21.75 1.59
CA LEU A 88 7.97 -21.69 1.39
C LEU A 88 8.68 -22.87 2.05
N SER A 89 9.56 -23.54 1.28
CA SER A 89 10.51 -24.53 1.79
C SER A 89 11.59 -23.88 2.67
N ALA A 90 12.36 -24.68 3.40
CA ALA A 90 13.47 -24.18 4.22
C ALA A 90 14.55 -23.48 3.38
N GLU A 91 14.82 -24.00 2.18
CA GLU A 91 15.77 -23.42 1.22
C GLU A 91 15.26 -22.08 0.69
N GLN A 92 13.98 -22.00 0.34
CA GLN A 92 13.35 -20.76 -0.13
C GLN A 92 13.33 -19.68 0.94
N ARG A 93 13.11 -20.05 2.21
CA ARG A 93 13.20 -19.11 3.34
C ARG A 93 14.62 -18.55 3.45
N THR A 94 15.63 -19.41 3.44
CA THR A 94 17.04 -18.98 3.45
C THR A 94 17.35 -18.00 2.32
N LEU A 95 16.83 -18.27 1.11
CA LEU A 95 16.98 -17.37 -0.03
C LEU A 95 16.30 -16.01 0.19
N VAL A 96 15.04 -16.00 0.66
CA VAL A 96 14.32 -14.75 0.97
C VAL A 96 15.10 -13.90 1.97
N PHE A 97 15.59 -14.50 3.06
CA PHE A 97 16.36 -13.80 4.08
C PHE A 97 17.70 -13.25 3.58
N SER A 98 18.32 -13.91 2.59
CA SER A 98 19.55 -13.41 1.97
C SER A 98 19.36 -12.07 1.22
N ALA A 99 18.14 -11.76 0.78
CA ALA A 99 17.82 -10.57 -0.01
C ALA A 99 17.17 -9.42 0.79
N VAL A 100 16.87 -9.61 2.08
CA VAL A 100 16.14 -8.62 2.92
C VAL A 100 16.87 -7.29 3.03
N HIS A 101 18.20 -7.30 2.97
CA HIS A 101 19.03 -6.10 3.09
C HIS A 101 19.20 -5.32 1.77
N GLN A 102 18.59 -5.78 0.67
CA GLN A 102 18.72 -5.16 -0.65
C GLN A 102 17.52 -4.27 -0.97
N HIS A 103 17.76 -3.15 -1.62
CA HIS A 103 16.70 -2.26 -2.07
C HIS A 103 15.92 -2.91 -3.22
N ALA A 104 14.60 -3.11 -3.01
CA ALA A 104 13.76 -3.87 -3.94
C ALA A 104 13.75 -3.34 -5.39
N LYS A 105 13.95 -2.04 -5.60
CA LYS A 105 13.98 -1.42 -6.93
C LYS A 105 15.40 -1.25 -7.49
N GLN A 106 16.41 -1.27 -6.63
CA GLN A 106 17.83 -1.16 -6.99
C GLN A 106 18.61 -2.20 -6.18
N PRO A 107 18.63 -3.47 -6.62
CA PRO A 107 19.18 -4.58 -5.82
C PRO A 107 20.66 -4.45 -5.44
N ALA A 108 21.40 -3.57 -6.13
CA ALA A 108 22.78 -3.23 -5.83
C ALA A 108 22.94 -2.26 -4.64
N GLU A 109 21.85 -1.64 -4.19
CA GLU A 109 21.83 -0.70 -3.06
C GLU A 109 21.32 -1.39 -1.79
N THR A 110 21.84 -0.97 -0.65
CA THR A 110 21.37 -1.45 0.66
C THR A 110 20.01 -0.83 0.96
N PHE A 111 19.09 -1.63 1.47
CA PHE A 111 17.82 -1.14 1.99
C PHE A 111 18.06 -0.24 3.21
N VAL A 112 17.47 0.97 3.19
CA VAL A 112 17.46 1.90 4.32
C VAL A 112 16.01 2.22 4.66
N ALA A 113 15.64 2.02 5.93
CA ALA A 113 14.32 2.39 6.41
C ALA A 113 14.19 3.92 6.41
N ASP A 114 13.32 4.45 5.54
CA ASP A 114 13.09 5.90 5.40
C ASP A 114 11.89 6.40 6.23
N SER A 115 11.31 5.52 7.06
CA SER A 115 10.10 5.78 7.82
C SER A 115 10.25 6.88 8.86
N GLU A 116 11.37 6.96 9.58
CA GLU A 116 11.58 7.99 10.60
C GLU A 116 11.71 9.40 10.00
N GLY A 117 12.46 9.54 8.90
CA GLY A 117 12.59 10.81 8.19
C GLY A 117 11.24 11.33 7.68
N LYS A 118 10.46 10.45 7.05
CA LYS A 118 9.10 10.80 6.58
C LYS A 118 8.14 11.15 7.71
N GLN A 119 8.26 10.50 8.87
CA GLN A 119 7.42 10.81 10.04
C GLN A 119 7.76 12.16 10.64
N GLN A 120 9.03 12.56 10.65
CA GLN A 120 9.46 13.87 11.15
C GLN A 120 8.96 15.01 10.24
N GLU A 121 8.99 14.80 8.92
CA GLU A 121 8.51 15.77 7.92
C GLU A 121 6.99 15.98 7.91
N ALA A 122 6.22 15.10 8.53
CA ALA A 122 4.77 15.26 8.61
C ALA A 122 4.39 16.56 9.35
N SER A 123 3.54 17.39 8.75
CA SER A 123 3.03 18.59 9.39
C SER A 123 2.08 18.24 10.55
N ALA A 124 1.90 19.17 11.49
CA ALA A 124 0.93 18.98 12.58
C ALA A 124 -0.49 18.74 12.03
N ARG A 125 -0.90 19.51 11.02
CA ARG A 125 -2.19 19.34 10.34
C ARG A 125 -2.34 17.96 9.71
N LEU A 126 -1.28 17.43 9.08
CA LEU A 126 -1.33 16.07 8.52
C LEU A 126 -1.54 15.03 9.62
N ARG A 127 -0.84 15.15 10.76
CA ARG A 127 -0.99 14.22 11.89
C ARG A 127 -2.42 14.25 12.44
N GLU A 128 -2.98 15.45 12.65
CA GLU A 128 -4.37 15.63 13.10
C GLU A 128 -5.38 15.03 12.13
N CYS A 129 -5.24 15.31 10.83
CA CYS A 129 -6.13 14.75 9.81
C CYS A 129 -6.02 13.23 9.76
N VAL A 130 -4.81 12.66 9.80
CA VAL A 130 -4.60 11.20 9.81
C VAL A 130 -5.23 10.57 11.05
N GLU A 131 -5.08 11.18 12.21
CA GLU A 131 -5.71 10.70 13.44
C GLU A 131 -7.25 10.71 13.32
N CYS A 132 -7.82 11.78 12.75
CA CYS A 132 -9.27 11.88 12.56
C CYS A 132 -9.82 10.83 11.58
N TRP A 133 -9.14 10.59 10.46
CA TRP A 133 -9.69 9.81 9.35
C TRP A 133 -9.20 8.37 9.25
N ALA A 134 -7.98 8.09 9.72
CA ALA A 134 -7.31 6.81 9.51
C ALA A 134 -7.12 5.98 10.78
N HIS A 135 -7.22 6.59 11.97
CA HIS A 135 -7.01 5.90 13.24
C HIS A 135 -7.96 4.71 13.44
N GLY A 136 -9.28 4.94 13.37
CA GLY A 136 -10.27 3.87 13.55
C GLY A 136 -10.10 2.70 12.56
N PRO A 137 -9.98 2.95 11.24
CA PRO A 137 -9.66 1.91 10.26
C PRO A 137 -8.34 1.18 10.52
N TYR A 138 -7.30 1.90 10.97
CA TYR A 138 -6.02 1.30 11.34
C TYR A 138 -6.16 0.34 12.52
N GLU A 139 -6.80 0.78 13.60
CA GLU A 139 -7.04 -0.06 14.78
C GLU A 139 -7.85 -1.31 14.44
N ALA A 140 -8.88 -1.18 13.59
CA ALA A 140 -9.68 -2.32 13.16
C ALA A 140 -8.83 -3.38 12.41
N LEU A 141 -7.88 -2.95 11.59
CA LEU A 141 -6.95 -3.83 10.89
C LEU A 141 -5.93 -4.47 11.85
N GLU A 142 -5.43 -3.74 12.84
CA GLU A 142 -4.54 -4.26 13.89
C GLU A 142 -5.24 -5.29 14.80
N GLN A 143 -6.51 -5.04 15.14
CA GLN A 143 -7.34 -6.02 15.85
C GLN A 143 -7.55 -7.29 15.02
N TRP A 144 -7.82 -7.15 13.72
CA TRP A 144 -7.90 -8.30 12.81
C TRP A 144 -6.59 -9.08 12.76
N ARG A 145 -5.46 -8.37 12.61
CA ARG A 145 -4.11 -8.94 12.53
C ARG A 145 -3.77 -9.76 13.77
N THR A 146 -3.99 -9.20 14.95
CA THR A 146 -3.70 -9.86 16.24
C THR A 146 -4.63 -11.04 16.50
N ALA A 147 -5.93 -10.92 16.19
CA ALA A 147 -6.89 -12.02 16.30
C ALA A 147 -6.58 -13.18 15.35
N SER A 148 -6.13 -12.87 14.13
CA SER A 148 -5.76 -13.87 13.10
C SER A 148 -4.43 -14.56 13.40
N CYS A 149 -3.57 -13.96 14.24
CA CYS A 149 -2.32 -14.58 14.68
C CYS A 149 -2.54 -15.72 15.69
N GLY A 150 -3.68 -15.75 16.40
CA GLY A 150 -3.99 -16.74 17.44
C GLY A 150 -4.88 -17.91 16.98
N LYS A 151 -5.64 -17.75 15.89
CA LYS A 151 -6.44 -18.84 15.30
C LYS A 151 -5.68 -19.37 14.11
N GLY A 152 -5.33 -20.65 14.11
CA GLY A 152 -4.53 -21.32 13.08
C GLY A 152 -5.07 -21.18 11.66
N ALA A 153 -4.91 -20.01 11.05
CA ALA A 153 -5.23 -19.74 9.65
C ALA A 153 -4.37 -20.61 8.72
N CYS A 154 -3.30 -21.22 9.23
CA CYS A 154 -2.43 -22.10 8.48
C CYS A 154 -3.07 -23.45 8.07
N SER A 155 -4.20 -23.87 8.67
CA SER A 155 -4.77 -25.20 8.39
C SER A 155 -5.86 -25.23 7.30
N ARG A 156 -6.45 -24.09 6.92
CA ARG A 156 -7.59 -24.09 5.97
C ARG A 156 -7.17 -23.98 4.51
N TRP A 157 -6.05 -23.33 4.22
CA TRP A 157 -5.57 -23.10 2.84
C TRP A 157 -4.81 -24.29 2.22
N ALA A 158 -4.37 -25.25 3.04
CA ALA A 158 -3.71 -26.46 2.55
C ALA A 158 -4.70 -27.56 2.10
N ALA A 159 -5.98 -27.44 2.49
CA ALA A 159 -7.00 -28.46 2.23
C ALA A 159 -7.79 -28.22 0.92
N GLU A 160 -7.65 -27.05 0.30
CA GLU A 160 -8.40 -26.68 -0.91
C GLU A 160 -7.43 -26.25 -2.02
N ARG A 161 -6.72 -27.21 -2.62
CA ARG A 161 -6.24 -27.08 -3.99
C ARG A 161 -6.65 -28.33 -4.77
N PRO A 162 -7.30 -28.21 -5.95
CA PRO A 162 -7.53 -29.34 -6.84
C PRO A 162 -6.21 -29.91 -7.39
#